data_AF-B8BUX6-F1
#
_entry.id   AF-B8BUX6-F1
#
_cell.length_a   1.000
_cell.length_b   1.000
_cell.length_c   1.000
_cell.angle_alpha   90.00
_cell.angle_beta   90.00
_cell.angle_gamma   90.00
#
_symmetry.space_group_name_H-M   'P 1'
#
loop_
_entity.id
_entity.type
_entity.pdbx_description
1 polymer ?
#
loop_
_entity_poly.entity_id
_entity_poly.type
_entity_poly.pdbx_seq_one_letter_code
_entity_poly.pdbx_strand_id
1 'polypeptide(L)'
;MEKEANQREELETSFRTGIERLVDVLGKGGVQKECLDELLNQLSPCNIRDDGAKPSLGDTIERLSNADSVLSQAWSYSLCYPSMDINALVSVLDTLRSLVIDFGKLAAEPALQPQHHRVTTVQRKLQAVKADGKADPAALFSAEAGAEKINDVVKKCSIGAYKIRALKRVTTSDEARQRE
;
A
#
# COMPACT_ATOMS: atom_id res chain seq x y z
N MET A 1 19.75 -8.76 -4.72
CA MET A 1 18.70 -9.42 -5.49
C MET A 1 17.89 -10.35 -4.60
N GLU A 2 18.52 -11.32 -3.93
CA GLU A 2 17.81 -12.24 -3.02
C GLU A 2 17.11 -11.53 -1.85
N LYS A 3 17.77 -10.59 -1.15
CA LYS A 3 17.15 -9.85 -0.03
C LYS A 3 15.93 -8.99 -0.39
N GLU A 4 15.93 -8.31 -1.54
CA GLU A 4 14.79 -7.50 -2.00
C GLU A 4 13.66 -8.36 -2.54
N ALA A 5 14.00 -9.46 -3.23
CA ALA A 5 13.01 -10.44 -3.66
C ALA A 5 12.32 -11.07 -2.44
N ASN A 6 13.10 -11.43 -1.41
CA ASN A 6 12.57 -11.94 -0.15
C ASN A 6 11.73 -10.89 0.58
N GLN A 7 12.19 -9.63 0.68
CA GLN A 7 11.41 -8.55 1.30
C GLN A 7 10.10 -8.29 0.55
N ARG A 8 10.13 -8.35 -0.77
CA ARG A 8 8.93 -8.20 -1.60
C ARG A 8 7.96 -9.37 -1.42
N GLU A 9 8.48 -10.59 -1.39
CA GLU A 9 7.69 -11.81 -1.14
C GLU A 9 7.08 -11.80 0.27
N GLU A 10 7.83 -11.33 1.28
CA GLU A 10 7.34 -11.13 2.64
C GLU A 10 6.23 -10.06 2.70
N LEU A 11 6.41 -8.94 2.00
CA LEU A 11 5.39 -7.89 1.90
C LEU A 11 4.14 -8.40 1.18
N GLU A 12 4.29 -9.16 0.10
CA GLU A 12 3.17 -9.77 -0.64
C GLU A 12 2.41 -10.78 0.21
N THR A 13 3.13 -11.63 0.94
CA THR A 13 2.54 -12.61 1.86
C THR A 13 1.78 -11.88 2.97
N SER A 14 2.39 -10.86 3.57
CA SER A 14 1.77 -10.05 4.62
C SER A 14 0.54 -9.29 4.12
N PHE A 15 0.59 -8.78 2.89
CA PHE A 15 -0.52 -8.09 2.26
C PHE A 15 -1.70 -9.03 2.02
N ARG A 16 -1.43 -10.24 1.52
CA ARG A 16 -2.44 -11.29 1.34
C ARG A 16 -3.12 -11.67 2.65
N THR A 17 -2.33 -11.95 3.69
CA THR A 17 -2.88 -12.24 5.03
C THR A 17 -3.69 -11.05 5.58
N GLY A 18 -3.28 -9.82 5.30
CA GLY A 18 -4.04 -8.62 5.64
C GLY A 18 -5.39 -8.55 4.92
N ILE A 19 -5.43 -8.89 3.62
CA ILE A 19 -6.66 -8.94 2.81
C ILE A 19 -7.62 -10.00 3.37
N GLU A 20 -7.13 -11.20 3.68
CA GLU A 20 -7.94 -12.28 4.27
C GLU A 20 -8.60 -11.83 5.58
N ARG A 21 -7.83 -11.13 6.43
CA ARG A 21 -8.37 -10.54 7.68
C ARG A 21 -9.38 -9.44 7.42
N LEU A 22 -9.18 -8.62 6.39
CA LEU A 22 -10.13 -7.56 6.03
C LEU A 22 -11.49 -8.17 5.64
N VAL A 23 -11.46 -9.20 4.80
CA VAL A 23 -12.66 -9.92 4.36
C VAL A 23 -13.37 -10.57 5.54
N ASP A 24 -12.63 -11.20 6.45
CA ASP A 24 -13.20 -11.80 7.67
C ASP A 24 -13.91 -10.77 8.54
N VAL A 25 -13.28 -9.61 8.79
CA VAL A 25 -13.89 -8.52 9.58
C VAL A 25 -15.14 -7.98 8.90
N LEU A 26 -15.07 -7.68 7.60
CA LEU A 26 -16.19 -7.12 6.86
C LEU A 26 -17.36 -8.13 6.76
N GLY A 27 -17.06 -9.41 6.53
CA GLY A 27 -18.05 -10.48 6.47
C GLY A 27 -18.75 -10.70 7.81
N LYS A 28 -18.01 -10.71 8.92
CA LYS A 28 -18.60 -10.74 10.28
C LYS A 28 -19.45 -9.51 10.59
N GLY A 29 -19.08 -8.36 10.04
CA GLY A 29 -19.85 -7.13 10.14
C GLY A 29 -21.14 -7.10 9.33
N GLY A 30 -21.39 -8.10 8.48
CA GLY A 30 -22.62 -8.24 7.68
C GLY A 30 -22.52 -7.74 6.24
N VAL A 31 -21.33 -7.41 5.75
CA VAL A 31 -21.13 -7.02 4.35
C VAL A 31 -21.45 -8.20 3.44
N GLN A 32 -22.20 -7.93 2.37
CA GLN A 32 -22.63 -8.96 1.42
C GLN A 32 -21.44 -9.59 0.70
N LYS A 33 -21.55 -10.89 0.42
CA LYS A 33 -20.47 -11.66 -0.19
C LYS A 33 -20.04 -11.09 -1.54
N GLU A 34 -20.99 -10.59 -2.33
CA GLU A 34 -20.75 -9.98 -3.63
C GLU A 34 -19.82 -8.75 -3.51
N CYS A 35 -20.04 -7.91 -2.48
CA CYS A 35 -19.18 -6.77 -2.20
C CYS A 35 -17.78 -7.21 -1.71
N LEU A 36 -17.70 -8.28 -0.93
CA LEU A 36 -16.42 -8.84 -0.48
C LEU A 36 -15.61 -9.42 -1.63
N ASP A 37 -16.26 -10.15 -2.53
CA ASP A 37 -15.65 -10.73 -3.73
C ASP A 37 -15.18 -9.61 -4.68
N GLU A 38 -15.94 -8.52 -4.81
CA GLU A 38 -15.52 -7.34 -5.57
C GLU A 38 -14.29 -6.65 -4.95
N LEU A 39 -14.29 -6.41 -3.63
CA LEU A 39 -13.13 -5.87 -2.91
C LEU A 39 -11.89 -6.75 -3.10
N LEU A 40 -12.06 -8.08 -2.98
CA LEU A 40 -11.01 -9.07 -3.19
C LEU A 40 -10.47 -8.98 -4.61
N ASN A 41 -11.35 -8.90 -5.61
CA ASN A 41 -10.96 -8.79 -7.01
C ASN A 41 -10.23 -7.48 -7.32
N GLN A 42 -10.52 -6.39 -6.62
CA GLN A 42 -9.82 -5.12 -6.78
C GLN A 42 -8.48 -5.08 -6.02
N LEU A 43 -8.35 -5.80 -4.90
CA LEU A 43 -7.10 -5.94 -4.16
C LEU A 43 -6.18 -7.04 -4.73
N SER A 44 -6.73 -8.05 -5.40
CA SER A 44 -6.01 -9.17 -6.02
C SER A 44 -4.96 -8.78 -7.07
N PRO A 45 -5.16 -7.74 -7.92
CA PRO A 45 -4.13 -7.20 -8.82
C PRO A 45 -2.87 -6.70 -8.11
N CYS A 46 -2.90 -6.55 -6.78
CA CYS A 46 -1.70 -6.31 -5.97
C CYS A 46 -0.89 -7.59 -5.72
N ASN A 47 -1.38 -8.79 -6.06
CA ASN A 47 -0.55 -9.98 -6.16
C ASN A 47 0.43 -9.80 -7.31
N ILE A 48 1.70 -9.63 -6.96
CA ILE A 48 2.80 -9.44 -7.90
C ILE A 48 3.36 -10.80 -8.33
N ARG A 49 2.49 -11.78 -8.55
CA ARG A 49 2.87 -13.00 -9.26
C ARG A 49 2.35 -12.86 -10.68
N ASP A 50 3.21 -12.38 -11.57
CA ASP A 50 3.00 -12.61 -12.99
C ASP A 50 4.34 -12.88 -13.68
N ASP A 51 4.50 -14.14 -14.08
CA ASP A 51 5.29 -14.66 -15.21
C ASP A 51 6.75 -14.20 -15.40
N GLY A 52 7.45 -13.85 -14.33
CA GLY A 52 8.88 -13.53 -14.39
C GLY A 52 9.19 -12.18 -15.06
N ALA A 53 8.16 -11.40 -15.40
CA ALA A 53 8.30 -10.03 -15.87
C ALA A 53 8.31 -9.06 -14.67
N LYS A 54 9.32 -8.20 -14.58
CA LYS A 54 9.32 -7.12 -13.58
C LYS A 54 8.18 -6.15 -13.94
N PRO A 55 7.22 -5.88 -13.03
CA PRO A 55 6.13 -4.95 -13.32
C PRO A 55 6.68 -3.58 -13.66
N SER A 56 6.03 -2.92 -14.61
CA SER A 56 6.43 -1.58 -15.04
C SER A 56 6.14 -0.55 -13.95
N LEU A 57 6.73 0.64 -14.09
CA LEU A 57 6.47 1.75 -13.19
C LEU A 57 5.00 2.18 -13.23
N GLY A 58 4.37 2.12 -14.40
CA GLY A 58 2.94 2.41 -14.59
C GLY A 58 2.07 1.43 -13.80
N ASP A 59 2.33 0.13 -13.95
CA ASP A 59 1.58 -0.93 -13.25
C ASP A 59 1.70 -0.77 -11.72
N THR A 60 2.88 -0.36 -11.24
CA THR A 60 3.13 -0.16 -9.82
C THR A 60 2.32 1.02 -9.28
N ILE A 61 2.27 2.14 -10.00
CA ILE A 61 1.47 3.32 -9.62
C ILE A 61 -0.02 2.98 -9.59
N GLU A 62 -0.50 2.28 -10.62
CA GLU A 62 -1.91 1.91 -10.74
C GLU A 62 -2.32 0.97 -9.60
N ARG A 63 -1.51 -0.05 -9.30
CA ARG A 63 -1.75 -0.98 -8.19
C ARG A 63 -1.80 -0.28 -6.83
N LEU A 64 -0.84 0.60 -6.55
CA LEU A 64 -0.80 1.33 -5.28
C LEU A 64 -1.99 2.28 -5.13
N SER A 65 -2.35 2.98 -6.21
CA SER A 65 -3.50 3.89 -6.23
C SER A 65 -4.81 3.14 -6.04
N ASN A 66 -4.96 2.00 -6.70
CA ASN A 66 -6.13 1.15 -6.58
C ASN A 66 -6.25 0.60 -5.15
N ALA A 67 -5.15 0.11 -4.57
CA ALA A 67 -5.13 -0.39 -3.20
C ALA A 67 -5.62 0.67 -2.19
N ASP A 68 -5.13 1.92 -2.27
CA ASP A 68 -5.57 2.99 -1.35
C ASP A 68 -7.06 3.33 -1.53
N SER A 69 -7.55 3.35 -2.78
CA SER A 69 -8.96 3.55 -3.09
C SER A 69 -9.84 2.46 -2.47
N VAL A 70 -9.45 1.20 -2.66
CA VAL A 70 -10.20 0.05 -2.13
C VAL A 70 -10.19 0.04 -0.61
N LEU A 71 -9.06 0.36 0.05
CA LEU A 71 -9.00 0.48 1.51
C LEU A 71 -9.87 1.63 2.04
N SER A 72 -10.06 2.67 1.24
CA SER A 72 -10.98 3.77 1.56
C SER A 72 -12.45 3.36 1.40
N GLN A 73 -12.77 2.58 0.36
CA GLN A 73 -14.09 1.96 0.22
C GLN A 73 -14.37 0.98 1.37
N ALA A 74 -13.39 0.15 1.74
CA ALA A 74 -13.51 -0.80 2.85
C ALA A 74 -13.85 -0.08 4.17
N TRP A 75 -13.23 1.08 4.42
CA TRP A 75 -13.58 1.94 5.55
C TRP A 75 -15.04 2.42 5.50
N SER A 76 -15.56 2.80 4.33
CA SER A 76 -16.92 3.32 4.19
C SER A 76 -18.01 2.33 4.63
N TYR A 77 -17.74 1.02 4.57
CA TYR A 77 -18.68 0.01 5.08
C TYR A 77 -18.94 0.15 6.58
N SER A 78 -18.01 0.71 7.36
CA SER A 78 -18.26 1.00 8.78
C SER A 78 -19.45 1.94 9.01
N LEU A 79 -19.78 2.80 8.04
CA LEU A 79 -20.89 3.74 8.13
C LEU A 79 -22.23 3.08 7.81
N CYS A 80 -22.23 2.00 7.04
CA CYS A 80 -23.43 1.31 6.56
C CYS A 80 -23.77 0.06 7.38
N TYR A 81 -22.81 -0.46 8.15
CA TYR A 81 -22.94 -1.72 8.90
C TYR A 81 -22.66 -1.49 10.40
N PRO A 82 -23.71 -1.19 11.20
CA PRO A 82 -23.56 -0.86 12.63
C PRO A 82 -23.00 -2.00 13.49
N SER A 83 -23.14 -3.25 13.03
CA SER A 83 -22.59 -4.46 13.66
C SER A 83 -21.10 -4.68 13.41
N MET A 84 -20.46 -3.80 12.64
CA MET A 84 -19.04 -3.91 12.31
C MET A 84 -18.16 -3.70 13.53
N ASP A 85 -17.20 -4.60 13.76
CA ASP A 85 -16.12 -4.37 14.72
C ASP A 85 -15.17 -3.30 14.17
N ILE A 86 -15.43 -2.05 14.58
CA ILE A 86 -14.64 -0.89 14.16
C ILE A 86 -13.19 -1.02 14.59
N ASN A 87 -12.90 -1.58 15.76
CA ASN A 87 -11.53 -1.70 16.25
C ASN A 87 -10.73 -2.71 15.43
N ALA A 88 -11.34 -3.86 15.10
CA ALA A 88 -10.73 -4.83 14.20
C ALA A 88 -10.52 -4.25 12.79
N LEU A 89 -11.53 -3.56 12.25
CA LEU A 89 -11.46 -2.94 10.92
C LEU A 89 -10.34 -1.88 10.85
N VAL A 90 -10.30 -0.96 11.82
CA VAL A 90 -9.25 0.05 11.98
C VAL A 90 -7.86 -0.61 12.01
N SER A 91 -7.70 -1.69 12.77
CA SER A 91 -6.40 -2.36 12.91
C SER A 91 -5.93 -3.04 11.61
N VAL A 92 -6.85 -3.66 10.86
CA VAL A 92 -6.52 -4.28 9.58
C VAL A 92 -6.20 -3.23 8.52
N LEU A 93 -6.98 -2.14 8.46
CA LEU A 93 -6.75 -1.05 7.52
C LEU A 93 -5.43 -0.30 7.79
N ASP A 94 -5.03 -0.11 9.06
CA ASP A 94 -3.70 0.45 9.40
C ASP A 94 -2.57 -0.42 8.84
N THR A 95 -2.71 -1.74 9.02
CA THR A 95 -1.73 -2.73 8.56
C THR A 95 -1.62 -2.69 7.04
N LEU A 96 -2.74 -2.75 6.34
CA LEU A 96 -2.77 -2.73 4.87
C LEU A 96 -2.24 -1.41 4.30
N ARG A 97 -2.63 -0.26 4.86
CA ARG A 97 -2.09 1.04 4.40
C ARG A 97 -0.59 1.18 4.67
N SER A 98 -0.10 0.63 5.79
CA SER A 98 1.34 0.57 6.07
C SER A 98 2.09 -0.27 5.03
N LEU A 99 1.54 -1.42 4.64
CA LEU A 99 2.12 -2.25 3.58
C LEU A 99 2.10 -1.55 2.21
N VAL A 100 1.02 -0.83 1.85
CA VAL A 100 0.98 -0.01 0.62
C VAL A 100 2.07 1.07 0.65
N ILE A 101 2.28 1.71 1.80
CA ILE A 101 3.38 2.68 1.98
C ILE A 101 4.74 2.01 1.77
N ASP A 102 4.95 0.82 2.33
CA ASP A 102 6.23 0.12 2.22
C ASP A 102 6.49 -0.39 0.79
N PHE A 103 5.46 -0.84 0.06
CA PHE A 103 5.56 -1.07 -1.38
C PHE A 103 5.89 0.20 -2.15
N GLY A 104 5.26 1.33 -1.79
CA GLY A 104 5.54 2.62 -2.40
C GLY A 104 6.96 3.11 -2.12
N LYS A 105 7.49 2.95 -0.91
CA LYS A 105 8.89 3.25 -0.56
C LYS A 105 9.86 2.36 -1.33
N LEU A 106 9.60 1.07 -1.40
CA LEU A 106 10.38 0.11 -2.20
C LEU A 106 10.41 0.53 -3.68
N ALA A 107 9.33 1.13 -4.18
CA ALA A 107 9.25 1.68 -5.52
C ALA A 107 9.87 3.09 -5.68
N ALA A 108 9.93 3.89 -4.62
CA ALA A 108 10.25 5.32 -4.65
C ALA A 108 11.63 5.72 -4.08
N GLU A 109 12.39 4.87 -3.41
CA GLU A 109 13.56 5.29 -2.62
C GLU A 109 14.64 6.11 -3.37
N PRO A 110 15.05 7.29 -2.81
CA PRO A 110 16.37 7.91 -2.90
C PRO A 110 17.29 7.46 -1.76
N ALA A 111 18.59 7.38 -2.05
CA ALA A 111 19.65 7.10 -1.09
C ALA A 111 19.67 8.05 0.13
N LEU A 112 19.73 7.47 1.33
CA LEU A 112 20.37 8.06 2.51
C LEU A 112 21.38 7.05 3.09
N GLN A 113 22.55 6.92 2.44
CA GLN A 113 23.89 6.98 3.06
C GLN A 113 24.99 6.62 2.05
N PRO A 114 26.20 7.21 2.19
CA PRO A 114 27.33 6.90 1.33
C PRO A 114 27.99 5.59 1.76
N GLN A 115 28.43 4.84 0.76
CA GLN A 115 29.30 3.66 0.82
C GLN A 115 28.62 2.29 0.97
N HIS A 116 29.04 1.40 0.07
CA HIS A 116 28.66 0.00 -0.14
C HIS A 116 27.33 -0.28 -0.86
N HIS A 117 27.49 -0.47 -2.18
CA HIS A 117 26.67 -1.28 -3.09
C HIS A 117 25.39 -1.91 -2.50
N ARG A 118 24.21 -1.37 -2.87
CA ARG A 118 22.93 -2.10 -3.09
C ARG A 118 21.81 -1.08 -3.48
N VAL A 119 21.40 -1.01 -4.76
CA VAL A 119 20.08 -1.34 -5.38
C VAL A 119 18.91 -0.48 -4.84
N THR A 120 18.25 0.39 -5.63
CA THR A 120 17.06 0.11 -6.47
C THR A 120 17.00 0.87 -7.81
N THR A 121 15.96 0.58 -8.62
CA THR A 121 15.95 0.67 -10.09
C THR A 121 15.40 1.98 -10.65
N VAL A 122 14.41 2.65 -10.03
CA VAL A 122 13.69 3.77 -10.66
C VAL A 122 14.43 5.09 -10.49
N GLN A 123 14.76 5.49 -9.26
CA GLN A 123 15.52 6.73 -9.04
C GLN A 123 16.98 6.62 -9.45
N ARG A 124 17.59 5.43 -9.36
CA ARG A 124 18.92 5.19 -9.92
C ARG A 124 18.91 5.21 -11.45
N LYS A 125 17.89 4.65 -12.11
CA LYS A 125 17.69 4.85 -13.56
C LYS A 125 17.46 6.33 -13.85
N LEU A 126 16.66 7.03 -13.04
CA LEU A 126 16.42 8.45 -13.21
C LEU A 126 17.72 9.26 -13.11
N GLN A 127 18.54 9.03 -12.09
CA GLN A 127 19.84 9.67 -11.91
C GLN A 127 20.83 9.26 -13.00
N ALA A 128 20.84 8.00 -13.42
CA ALA A 128 21.70 7.52 -14.51
C ALA A 128 21.29 8.13 -15.87
N VAL A 129 19.99 8.25 -16.13
CA VAL A 129 19.40 8.93 -17.30
C VAL A 129 19.68 10.43 -17.22
N LYS A 130 19.56 11.07 -16.04
CA LYS A 130 19.96 12.49 -15.85
C LYS A 130 21.45 12.73 -16.07
N ALA A 131 22.29 11.76 -15.72
CA ALA A 131 23.74 11.83 -15.91
C ALA A 131 24.18 11.49 -17.34
N ASP A 132 23.32 10.86 -18.14
CA ASP A 132 23.57 10.56 -19.54
C ASP A 132 23.17 11.74 -20.43
N GLY A 133 24.17 12.43 -20.99
CA GLY A 133 23.94 13.55 -21.92
C GLY A 133 23.25 13.17 -23.23
N LYS A 134 22.96 11.88 -23.47
CA LYS A 134 22.19 11.36 -24.60
C LYS A 134 20.83 10.79 -24.21
N ALA A 135 20.44 10.91 -22.94
CA ALA A 135 19.15 10.42 -22.47
C ALA A 135 17.98 11.08 -23.21
N ASP A 136 17.01 10.26 -23.60
CA ASP A 136 15.74 10.74 -24.15
C ASP A 136 15.01 11.62 -23.11
N PRO A 137 14.82 12.92 -23.38
CA PRO A 137 14.12 13.83 -22.47
C PRO A 137 12.69 13.38 -22.15
N ALA A 138 12.00 12.70 -23.08
CA ALA A 138 10.64 12.21 -22.87
C ALA A 138 10.59 11.04 -21.88
N ALA A 139 11.56 10.12 -21.96
CA ALA A 139 11.70 9.01 -21.02
C ALA A 139 12.07 9.52 -19.61
N LEU A 140 12.93 10.54 -19.51
CA LEU A 140 13.30 11.16 -18.25
C LEU A 140 12.09 11.83 -17.58
N PHE A 141 11.36 12.66 -18.33
CA PHE A 141 10.16 13.33 -17.84
C PHE A 141 9.09 12.34 -17.36
N SER A 142 8.88 11.25 -18.10
CA SER A 142 7.91 10.20 -17.73
C SER A 142 8.29 9.49 -16.44
N ALA A 143 9.58 9.25 -16.21
CA ALA A 143 10.06 8.63 -14.99
C ALA A 143 10.03 9.58 -13.78
N GLU A 144 10.24 10.88 -13.98
CA GLU A 144 10.05 11.92 -12.94
C GLU A 144 8.58 12.01 -12.52
N ALA A 145 7.67 12.11 -13.49
CA ALA A 145 6.24 12.13 -13.24
C ALA A 145 5.75 10.85 -12.53
N GLY A 146 6.34 9.70 -12.88
CA GLY A 146 6.05 8.43 -12.21
C GLY A 146 6.48 8.43 -10.73
N ALA A 147 7.70 8.90 -10.44
CA ALA A 147 8.20 8.98 -9.07
C ALA A 147 7.37 9.95 -8.20
N GLU A 148 6.93 11.07 -8.77
CA GLU A 148 6.06 12.03 -8.09
C GLU A 148 4.70 11.40 -7.74
N LYS A 149 4.09 10.66 -8.67
CA LYS A 149 2.82 9.95 -8.44
C LYS A 149 2.93 8.91 -7.32
N ILE A 150 4.02 8.13 -7.27
CA ILE A 150 4.22 7.18 -6.17
C ILE A 150 4.32 7.92 -4.83
N ASN A 151 5.07 9.03 -4.78
CA ASN A 151 5.19 9.83 -3.57
C ASN A 151 3.85 10.40 -3.11
N ASP A 152 3.00 10.84 -4.05
CA ASP A 152 1.65 11.31 -3.74
C ASP A 152 0.78 10.20 -3.12
N VAL A 153 0.77 9.00 -3.71
CA VAL A 153 0.03 7.85 -3.17
C VAL A 153 0.55 7.47 -1.78
N VAL A 154 1.87 7.42 -1.59
CA VAL A 154 2.49 7.16 -0.28
C VAL A 154 2.06 8.20 0.76
N LYS A 155 2.03 9.49 0.41
CA LYS A 155 1.57 10.56 1.30
C LYS A 155 0.10 10.38 1.69
N LYS A 156 -0.78 10.08 0.72
CA LYS A 156 -2.22 9.84 0.97
C LYS A 156 -2.43 8.65 1.90
N CYS A 157 -1.77 7.52 1.61
CA CYS A 157 -1.80 6.33 2.46
C CYS A 157 -1.29 6.65 3.87
N SER A 158 -0.22 7.44 4.00
CA SER A 158 0.35 7.86 5.29
C SER A 158 -0.62 8.70 6.10
N ILE A 159 -1.32 9.63 5.46
CA ILE A 159 -2.39 10.43 6.10
C ILE A 159 -3.54 9.52 6.54
N GLY A 160 -3.94 8.56 5.70
CA GLY A 160 -4.97 7.57 6.02
C GLY A 160 -4.60 6.72 7.24
N ALA A 161 -3.38 6.17 7.27
CA ALA A 161 -2.84 5.40 8.40
C ALA A 161 -2.75 6.25 9.67
N TYR A 162 -2.30 7.50 9.57
CA TYR A 162 -2.27 8.42 10.71
C TYR A 162 -3.67 8.66 11.29
N LYS A 163 -4.68 8.94 10.44
CA LYS A 163 -6.06 9.14 10.88
C LYS A 163 -6.61 7.90 11.60
N ILE A 164 -6.37 6.72 11.03
CA ILE A 164 -6.75 5.44 11.64
C ILE A 164 -6.09 5.26 13.01
N ARG A 165 -4.79 5.54 13.12
CA ARG A 165 -4.05 5.42 14.38
C ARG A 165 -4.54 6.39 15.45
N ALA A 166 -4.89 7.62 15.06
CA ALA A 166 -5.50 8.59 15.95
C ALA A 166 -6.85 8.09 16.48
N LEU A 167 -7.70 7.54 15.60
CA LEU A 167 -8.98 6.95 15.99
C LEU A 167 -8.81 5.75 16.94
N LYS A 168 -7.87 4.85 16.66
CA LYS A 168 -7.56 3.71 17.52
C LYS A 168 -7.22 4.13 18.95
N ARG A 169 -6.49 5.24 19.13
CA ARG A 169 -6.14 5.76 20.47
C ARG A 169 -7.36 6.28 21.23
N VAL A 170 -8.34 6.85 20.52
CA VAL A 170 -9.59 7.32 21.12
C VAL A 170 -10.43 6.13 21.55
N THR A 171 -10.63 5.15 20.65
CA THR A 171 -11.47 3.98 20.93
C THR A 171 -10.91 3.09 22.04
N THR A 172 -9.59 2.87 22.09
CA THR A 172 -8.98 2.10 23.19
C THR A 172 -8.94 2.86 24.52
N SER A 173 -8.86 4.19 24.50
CA SER A 173 -8.94 5.00 25.72
C SER A 173 -10.35 5.01 26.32
N ASP A 174 -11.39 4.96 25.49
CA ASP A 174 -12.78 4.91 25.96
C ASP A 174 -13.13 3.53 26.55
N GLU A 175 -12.62 2.45 25.96
CA GLU A 175 -12.77 1.09 26.54
C GLU A 175 -12.11 0.95 27.92
N ALA A 176 -10.96 1.63 28.12
CA ALA A 176 -10.28 1.62 29.42
C ALA A 176 -11.08 2.38 30.49
N ARG A 177 -11.70 3.52 30.13
CA ARG A 177 -12.53 4.31 31.05
C ARG A 177 -13.85 3.66 31.43
N GLN A 178 -14.41 2.81 30.56
CA GLN A 178 -15.66 2.09 30.86
C GLN A 178 -15.47 0.87 31.78
N ARG A 179 -14.22 0.52 32.10
CA ARG A 179 -13.86 -0.61 32.99
C ARG A 179 -13.44 -0.17 34.39
N GLU A 180 -13.41 1.14 34.66
CA GLU A 180 -13.20 1.76 35.97
C GLU A 180 -14.55 2.13 36.60
#